data_AF-A2BM57-F1
#
_entry.id   AF-A2BM57-F1
#
_cell.length_a   1.000
_cell.length_b   1.000
_cell.length_c   1.000
_cell.angle_alpha   90.00
_cell.angle_beta   90.00
_cell.angle_gamma   90.00
#
_symmetry.space_group_name_H-M   'P 1'
#
loop_
_entity.id
_entity.type
_entity.pdbx_description
1 polymer ?
#
loop_
_entity_poly.entity_id
_entity_poly.type
_entity_poly.pdbx_seq_one_letter_code
_entity_poly.pdbx_strand_id
1 'polypeptide(L)'
;MGPAVLRGYCARCGKPLTPGDSVGPFCLDCYVEMFKLLCVPERVRFDYCKYCGAYRIGHRWQSGGELEEAVQRFVEEVAGGVKPCRPEVRGFSVEGVEPLTKPSWRTIYAIRYSIQVQGVDKPISQTYRVEVRASPTICPTCKDVRGGEYNVLLQVRGIKPAELARLLGPLLDSSEQIQNSIVDIVEYNNGVDFLLLDRGSAAKIIKEIKKKYIVVTRTTGEDVGITSTGHMRRRTVIAVRVRRPRL
;
A
#
# COMPACT_ATOMS: atom_id res chain seq x y z
N MET A 1 -35.71 -53.23 14.15
CA MET A 1 -34.57 -53.10 13.21
C MET A 1 -34.55 -51.66 12.72
N GLY A 2 -33.59 -50.86 13.19
CA GLY A 2 -33.45 -49.48 12.70
C GLY A 2 -33.06 -49.47 11.22
N PRO A 3 -33.46 -48.46 10.43
CA PRO A 3 -33.14 -48.40 9.01
C PRO A 3 -31.62 -48.43 8.82
N ALA A 4 -31.15 -49.35 7.99
CA ALA A 4 -29.75 -49.41 7.59
C ALA A 4 -29.39 -48.10 6.87
N VAL A 5 -28.59 -47.27 7.53
CA VAL A 5 -28.01 -46.07 6.90
C VAL A 5 -27.13 -46.57 5.77
N LEU A 6 -27.56 -46.33 4.52
CA LEU A 6 -26.76 -46.57 3.32
C LEU A 6 -25.42 -45.83 3.49
N ARG A 7 -24.37 -46.60 3.79
CA ARG A 7 -23.00 -46.08 3.83
C ARG A 7 -22.56 -45.84 2.40
N GLY A 8 -22.67 -44.60 1.95
CA GLY A 8 -22.02 -44.18 0.70
C GLY A 8 -20.51 -44.35 0.84
N TYR A 9 -19.84 -44.64 -0.27
CA TYR A 9 -18.37 -44.66 -0.34
C TYR A 9 -17.91 -43.52 -1.25
N CYS A 10 -16.75 -42.94 -0.95
CA CYS A 10 -16.14 -41.91 -1.76
C CYS A 10 -15.88 -42.46 -3.17
N ALA A 11 -16.43 -41.79 -4.20
CA ALA A 11 -16.30 -42.22 -5.59
C ALA A 11 -14.85 -42.22 -6.12
N ARG A 12 -13.91 -41.55 -5.43
CA ARG A 12 -12.50 -41.49 -5.81
C ARG A 12 -11.59 -42.47 -5.03
N CYS A 13 -11.73 -42.55 -3.72
CA CYS A 13 -10.80 -43.31 -2.87
C CYS A 13 -11.45 -44.50 -2.14
N GLY A 14 -12.76 -44.70 -2.25
CA GLY A 14 -13.48 -45.80 -1.60
C GLY A 14 -13.60 -45.68 -0.08
N LYS A 15 -13.18 -44.57 0.56
CA LYS A 15 -13.41 -44.35 1.99
C LYS A 15 -14.93 -44.29 2.28
N PRO A 16 -15.43 -44.89 3.37
CA PRO A 16 -16.82 -44.74 3.77
C PRO A 16 -17.11 -43.27 4.08
N LEU A 17 -18.24 -42.78 3.59
CA LEU A 17 -18.70 -41.41 3.81
C LEU A 17 -19.55 -41.33 5.07
N THR A 18 -19.20 -40.40 5.95
CA THR A 18 -20.02 -39.99 7.08
C THR A 18 -20.83 -38.74 6.70
N PRO A 19 -22.10 -38.63 7.13
CA PRO A 19 -22.83 -37.37 7.06
C PRO A 19 -22.03 -36.26 7.73
N GLY A 20 -21.97 -35.07 7.12
CA GLY A 20 -21.19 -33.95 7.67
C GLY A 20 -19.70 -33.93 7.30
N ASP A 21 -19.12 -35.03 6.79
CA ASP A 21 -17.71 -35.09 6.34
C ASP A 21 -17.58 -35.44 4.84
N SER A 22 -18.56 -35.05 4.03
CA SER A 22 -18.55 -35.30 2.59
C SER A 22 -19.25 -34.18 1.82
N VAL A 23 -18.85 -34.01 0.56
CA VAL A 23 -19.52 -33.11 -0.38
C VAL A 23 -19.93 -33.93 -1.60
N GLY A 24 -21.23 -34.18 -1.70
CA GLY A 24 -21.78 -35.09 -2.70
C GLY A 24 -21.16 -36.49 -2.60
N PRO A 25 -20.59 -37.05 -3.68
CA PRO A 25 -20.02 -38.39 -3.68
C PRO A 25 -18.56 -38.46 -3.20
N PHE A 26 -17.98 -37.37 -2.69
CA PHE A 26 -16.55 -37.31 -2.33
C PHE A 26 -16.33 -37.04 -0.84
N CYS A 27 -15.32 -37.69 -0.25
CA CYS A 27 -14.80 -37.30 1.07
C CYS A 27 -14.06 -35.95 0.96
N LEU A 28 -13.93 -35.23 2.07
CA LEU A 28 -13.33 -33.87 2.07
C LEU A 28 -11.93 -33.83 1.44
N ASP A 29 -11.04 -34.78 1.78
CA ASP A 29 -9.69 -34.88 1.20
C ASP A 29 -9.71 -34.92 -0.34
N CYS A 30 -10.53 -35.81 -0.90
CA CYS A 30 -10.65 -35.97 -2.35
C CYS A 30 -11.28 -34.74 -3.00
N TYR A 31 -12.23 -34.10 -2.30
CA TYR A 31 -12.92 -32.91 -2.79
C TYR A 31 -11.98 -31.72 -2.92
N VAL A 32 -11.16 -31.42 -1.91
CA VAL A 32 -10.22 -30.28 -1.94
C VAL A 32 -9.07 -30.45 -2.91
N GLU A 33 -8.64 -31.68 -3.17
CA GLU A 33 -7.63 -31.96 -4.19
C GLU A 33 -8.16 -31.75 -5.60
N MET A 34 -9.44 -32.06 -5.83
CA MET A 34 -10.05 -31.99 -7.16
C MET A 34 -10.62 -30.60 -7.48
N PHE A 35 -11.06 -29.86 -6.47
CA PHE A 35 -11.86 -28.66 -6.68
C PHE A 35 -11.31 -27.46 -5.91
N LYS A 36 -11.13 -26.34 -6.62
CA LYS A 36 -10.92 -25.03 -6.01
C LYS A 36 -12.24 -24.53 -5.43
N LEU A 37 -12.28 -24.31 -4.11
CA LEU A 37 -13.44 -23.76 -3.41
C LEU A 37 -13.52 -22.23 -3.53
N LEU A 38 -12.36 -21.57 -3.62
CA LEU A 38 -12.22 -20.13 -3.78
C LEU A 38 -11.50 -19.83 -5.10
N CYS A 39 -11.91 -18.74 -5.74
CA CYS A 39 -11.31 -18.24 -6.97
C CYS A 39 -10.04 -17.44 -6.67
N VAL A 40 -9.04 -18.11 -6.10
CA VAL A 40 -7.74 -17.50 -5.81
C VAL A 40 -6.92 -17.46 -7.10
N PRO A 41 -6.47 -16.28 -7.57
CA PRO A 41 -5.65 -16.18 -8.76
C PRO A 41 -4.28 -16.82 -8.53
N GLU A 42 -3.78 -17.59 -9.51
CA GLU A 42 -2.45 -18.22 -9.42
C GLU A 42 -1.31 -17.21 -9.56
N ARG A 43 -1.58 -16.07 -10.21
CA ARG A 43 -0.62 -14.99 -10.39
C ARG A 43 -1.30 -13.64 -10.24
N VAL A 44 -0.69 -12.77 -9.45
CA VAL A 44 -1.09 -11.37 -9.28
C VAL A 44 0.11 -10.45 -9.48
N ARG A 45 -0.16 -9.22 -9.89
CA ARG A 45 0.87 -8.21 -10.11
C ARG A 45 0.44 -6.87 -9.53
N PHE A 46 1.40 -6.12 -9.01
CA PHE A 46 1.19 -4.75 -8.58
C PHE A 46 2.35 -3.87 -9.02
N ASP A 47 2.12 -2.57 -9.07
CA ASP A 47 3.14 -1.58 -9.42
C ASP A 47 3.89 -1.14 -8.15
N TYR A 48 5.22 -1.11 -8.22
CA TYR A 48 6.09 -0.69 -7.13
C TYR A 48 7.04 0.41 -7.61
N CYS A 49 7.07 1.54 -6.92
CA CYS A 49 7.95 2.66 -7.23
C CYS A 49 9.36 2.36 -6.75
N LYS A 50 10.31 2.24 -7.69
CA LYS A 50 11.72 1.96 -7.37
C LYS A 50 12.48 3.11 -6.68
N TYR A 51 11.84 4.25 -6.44
CA TYR A 51 12.48 5.44 -5.87
C TYR A 51 12.02 5.76 -4.44
N CYS A 52 10.71 5.68 -4.17
CA CYS A 52 10.17 6.00 -2.84
C CYS A 52 9.45 4.80 -2.19
N GLY A 53 9.48 3.62 -2.82
CA GLY A 53 8.82 2.42 -2.31
C GLY A 53 7.28 2.46 -2.32
N ALA A 54 6.65 3.54 -2.79
CA ALA A 54 5.20 3.61 -2.96
C ALA A 54 4.71 2.50 -3.90
N TYR A 55 3.56 1.91 -3.61
CA TYR A 55 3.02 0.80 -4.40
C TYR A 55 1.52 0.96 -4.66
N ARG A 56 1.03 0.38 -5.76
CA ARG A 56 -0.36 0.55 -6.20
C ARG A 56 -1.21 -0.69 -5.90
N ILE A 57 -2.25 -0.50 -5.09
CA ILE A 57 -3.33 -1.47 -4.89
C ILE A 57 -4.57 -0.95 -5.63
N GLY A 58 -5.07 -1.72 -6.59
CA GLY A 58 -6.15 -1.28 -7.48
C GLY A 58 -5.78 0.02 -8.21
N HIS A 59 -6.52 1.09 -7.93
CA HIS A 59 -6.31 2.42 -8.52
C HIS A 59 -5.58 3.41 -7.61
N ARG A 60 -5.24 3.02 -6.37
CA ARG A 60 -4.67 3.93 -5.37
C ARG A 60 -3.21 3.61 -5.11
N TRP A 61 -2.39 4.67 -5.07
CA TRP A 61 -1.01 4.60 -4.61
C TRP A 61 -0.99 4.73 -3.09
N GLN A 62 -0.39 3.75 -2.43
CA GLN A 62 -0.14 3.80 -0.99
C GLN A 62 1.28 4.31 -0.74
N SER A 63 1.44 5.07 0.33
CA SER A 63 2.74 5.56 0.80
C SER A 63 3.69 4.41 1.12
N GLY A 64 4.98 4.66 0.87
CA GLY A 64 6.02 3.65 0.71
C GLY A 64 6.37 2.80 1.94
N GLY A 65 7.23 1.82 1.66
CA GLY A 65 7.83 0.86 2.58
C GLY A 65 8.81 -0.03 1.81
N GLU A 66 9.54 -0.90 2.52
CA GLU A 66 10.41 -1.88 1.87
C GLU A 66 9.61 -2.82 0.95
N LEU A 67 10.27 -3.35 -0.08
CA LEU A 67 9.62 -4.22 -1.07
C LEU A 67 8.90 -5.41 -0.40
N GLU A 68 9.50 -5.99 0.63
CA GLU A 68 8.94 -7.11 1.38
C GLU A 68 7.61 -6.75 2.04
N GLU A 69 7.55 -5.63 2.75
CA GLU A 69 6.31 -5.15 3.38
C GLU A 69 5.23 -4.84 2.34
N ALA A 70 5.60 -4.22 1.21
CA ALA A 70 4.69 -3.90 0.13
C ALA A 70 4.08 -5.17 -0.50
N VAL A 71 4.91 -6.19 -0.74
CA VAL A 71 4.47 -7.49 -1.25
C VAL A 71 3.52 -8.16 -0.25
N GLN A 72 3.87 -8.17 1.04
CA GLN A 72 3.06 -8.76 2.11
C GLN A 72 1.66 -8.12 2.18
N ARG A 73 1.60 -6.78 2.26
CA ARG A 73 0.32 -6.05 2.30
C ARG A 73 -0.52 -6.28 1.05
N PHE A 74 0.11 -6.34 -0.12
CA PHE A 74 -0.60 -6.60 -1.36
C PHE A 74 -1.22 -8.01 -1.39
N VAL A 75 -0.51 -9.03 -0.93
CA VAL A 75 -1.04 -10.41 -0.92
C VAL A 75 -2.16 -10.58 0.11
N GLU A 76 -2.10 -9.89 1.25
CA GLU A 76 -3.18 -9.88 2.25
C GLU A 76 -4.48 -9.26 1.68
N GLU A 77 -4.38 -8.14 0.97
CA GLU A 77 -5.52 -7.54 0.28
C GLU A 77 -6.11 -8.49 -0.78
N VAL A 78 -5.25 -9.13 -1.58
CA VAL A 78 -5.69 -10.13 -2.57
C VAL A 78 -6.38 -11.31 -1.88
N ALA A 79 -5.86 -11.78 -0.75
CA ALA A 79 -6.43 -12.90 0.01
C ALA A 79 -7.83 -12.57 0.56
N GLY A 80 -8.03 -11.34 1.04
CA GLY A 80 -9.34 -10.87 1.51
C GLY A 80 -10.36 -10.65 0.39
N GLY A 81 -9.90 -10.34 -0.82
CA GLY A 81 -10.76 -9.99 -1.98
C GLY A 81 -11.23 -11.16 -2.84
N VAL A 82 -10.95 -12.41 -2.46
CA VAL A 82 -11.34 -13.59 -3.26
C VAL A 82 -12.85 -13.87 -3.20
N LYS A 83 -13.34 -14.67 -4.14
CA LYS A 83 -14.76 -15.06 -4.23
C LYS A 83 -14.93 -16.57 -4.15
N PRO A 84 -16.09 -17.07 -3.68
CA PRO A 84 -16.47 -18.46 -3.87
C PRO A 84 -16.42 -18.88 -5.34
N CYS A 85 -15.76 -20.00 -5.62
CA CYS A 85 -15.74 -20.67 -6.92
C CYS A 85 -16.80 -21.77 -7.03
N ARG A 86 -17.52 -22.03 -5.94
CA ARG A 86 -18.48 -23.11 -5.75
C ARG A 86 -19.71 -22.59 -5.01
N PRO A 87 -20.93 -22.93 -5.45
CA PRO A 87 -22.17 -22.44 -4.83
C PRO A 87 -22.39 -22.96 -3.40
N GLU A 88 -21.76 -24.09 -3.04
CA GLU A 88 -21.87 -24.71 -1.73
C GLU A 88 -21.10 -23.94 -0.65
N VAL A 89 -20.18 -23.05 -1.03
CA VAL A 89 -19.38 -22.25 -0.09
C VAL A 89 -20.24 -21.17 0.54
N ARG A 90 -20.35 -21.19 1.87
CA ARG A 90 -21.18 -20.27 2.67
C ARG A 90 -20.38 -19.12 3.29
N GLY A 91 -19.09 -19.32 3.49
CA GLY A 91 -18.18 -18.31 4.04
C GLY A 91 -16.75 -18.82 4.07
N PHE A 92 -15.80 -17.91 4.26
CA PHE A 92 -14.40 -18.27 4.44
C PHE A 92 -13.67 -17.21 5.25
N SER A 93 -12.53 -17.59 5.81
CA SER A 93 -11.57 -16.70 6.46
C SER A 93 -10.15 -17.08 6.05
N VAL A 94 -9.24 -16.10 6.07
CA VAL A 94 -7.81 -16.33 5.87
C VAL A 94 -7.23 -16.83 7.20
N GLU A 95 -6.63 -18.03 7.20
CA GLU A 95 -5.94 -18.60 8.37
C GLU A 95 -4.46 -18.23 8.41
N GLY A 96 -3.84 -18.04 7.24
CA GLY A 96 -2.43 -17.68 7.16
C GLY A 96 -1.98 -17.30 5.75
N VAL A 97 -1.00 -16.41 5.68
CA VAL A 97 -0.35 -15.94 4.45
C VAL A 97 1.16 -16.01 4.68
N GLU A 98 1.81 -16.97 4.02
CA GLU A 98 3.22 -17.29 4.28
C GLU A 98 4.03 -17.27 2.98
N PRO A 99 5.20 -16.59 2.95
CA PRO A 99 6.08 -16.63 1.80
C PRO A 99 6.77 -18.00 1.71
N LEU A 100 6.68 -18.65 0.55
CA LEU A 100 7.39 -19.90 0.23
C LEU A 100 8.76 -19.67 -0.41
N THR A 101 9.03 -18.44 -0.84
CA THR A 101 10.30 -18.01 -1.42
C THR A 101 10.77 -16.75 -0.73
N LYS A 102 12.08 -16.47 -0.78
CA LYS A 102 12.60 -15.18 -0.31
C LYS A 102 11.87 -14.01 -1.00
N PRO A 103 11.42 -13.00 -0.23
CA PRO A 103 10.78 -11.81 -0.80
C PRO A 103 11.66 -11.14 -1.85
N SER A 104 11.10 -10.93 -3.04
CA SER A 104 11.77 -10.26 -4.15
C SER A 104 10.76 -9.65 -5.13
N TRP A 105 11.20 -9.26 -6.33
CA TRP A 105 10.30 -8.88 -7.43
C TRP A 105 9.30 -9.98 -7.82
N ARG A 106 9.62 -11.24 -7.51
CA ARG A 106 8.74 -12.40 -7.68
C ARG A 106 8.77 -13.21 -6.38
N THR A 107 7.63 -13.29 -5.71
CA THR A 107 7.48 -14.05 -4.46
C THR A 107 6.33 -15.03 -4.60
N ILE A 108 6.52 -16.28 -4.18
CA ILE A 108 5.46 -17.27 -4.13
C ILE A 108 4.93 -17.32 -2.70
N TYR A 109 3.61 -17.20 -2.54
CA TYR A 109 2.92 -17.30 -1.26
C TYR A 109 2.09 -18.57 -1.18
N ALA A 110 2.01 -19.14 0.01
CA ALA A 110 0.94 -20.04 0.41
C ALA A 110 -0.12 -19.24 1.17
N ILE A 111 -1.36 -19.33 0.71
CA ILE A 111 -2.51 -18.72 1.39
C ILE A 111 -3.42 -19.85 1.85
N ARG A 112 -3.58 -19.99 3.16
CA ARG A 112 -4.44 -21.00 3.79
C ARG A 112 -5.77 -20.37 4.16
N TYR A 113 -6.86 -21.01 3.76
CA TYR A 113 -8.22 -20.56 4.07
C TYR A 113 -8.96 -21.61 4.89
N SER A 114 -9.76 -21.13 5.85
CA SER A 114 -10.84 -21.88 6.49
C SER A 114 -12.12 -21.65 5.70
N ILE A 115 -12.78 -22.69 5.21
CA ILE A 115 -13.90 -22.56 4.28
C ILE A 115 -15.11 -23.33 4.79
N GLN A 116 -16.21 -22.61 5.00
CA GLN A 116 -17.49 -23.18 5.39
C GLN A 116 -18.24 -23.65 4.16
N VAL A 117 -18.59 -24.93 4.11
CA VAL A 117 -19.30 -25.56 2.98
C VAL A 117 -20.63 -26.10 3.47
N GLN A 118 -21.69 -25.88 2.70
CA GLN A 118 -23.02 -26.39 3.01
C GLN A 118 -23.02 -27.91 3.15
N GLY A 119 -23.59 -28.40 4.25
CA GLY A 119 -23.71 -29.83 4.52
C GLY A 119 -22.42 -30.48 5.07
N VAL A 120 -21.40 -29.67 5.38
CA VAL A 120 -20.18 -30.09 6.06
C VAL A 120 -20.17 -29.51 7.47
N ASP A 121 -19.92 -30.34 8.48
CA ASP A 121 -20.01 -29.93 9.89
C ASP A 121 -18.83 -29.08 10.34
N LYS A 122 -17.65 -29.31 9.75
CA LYS A 122 -16.40 -28.60 10.07
C LYS A 122 -15.91 -27.80 8.87
N PRO A 123 -15.35 -26.59 9.09
CA PRO A 123 -14.68 -25.87 8.03
C PRO A 123 -13.56 -26.70 7.40
N ILE A 124 -13.46 -26.60 6.08
CA ILE A 124 -12.45 -27.23 5.27
C ILE A 124 -11.26 -26.28 5.15
N SER A 125 -10.05 -26.77 5.45
CA SER A 125 -8.82 -26.01 5.19
C SER A 125 -8.34 -26.27 3.77
N GLN A 126 -8.11 -25.22 2.98
CA GLN A 126 -7.53 -25.33 1.64
C GLN A 126 -6.42 -24.30 1.44
N THR A 127 -5.26 -24.75 0.95
CA THR A 127 -4.09 -23.90 0.70
C THR A 127 -3.91 -23.65 -0.80
N TYR A 128 -3.71 -22.39 -1.16
CA TYR A 128 -3.47 -21.95 -2.53
C TYR A 128 -2.06 -21.40 -2.67
N ARG A 129 -1.40 -21.72 -3.78
CA ARG A 129 -0.11 -21.11 -4.14
C ARG A 129 -0.34 -19.95 -5.08
N VAL A 130 0.16 -18.77 -4.72
CA VAL A 130 -0.01 -17.54 -5.49
C VAL A 130 1.35 -16.94 -5.80
N GLU A 131 1.62 -16.69 -7.08
CA GLU A 131 2.79 -15.94 -7.52
C GLU A 131 2.49 -14.44 -7.52
N VAL A 132 3.15 -13.69 -6.66
CA VAL A 132 3.06 -12.24 -6.57
C VAL A 132 4.24 -11.63 -7.30
N ARG A 133 3.97 -10.72 -8.25
CA ARG A 133 5.02 -9.96 -8.93
C ARG A 133 4.92 -8.47 -8.64
N ALA A 134 5.98 -7.90 -8.10
CA ALA A 134 6.16 -6.46 -8.03
C ALA A 134 6.73 -5.97 -9.37
N SER A 135 6.03 -5.05 -10.02
CA SER A 135 6.43 -4.46 -11.29
C SER A 135 7.14 -3.14 -11.02
N PRO A 136 8.46 -3.03 -11.23
CA PRO A 136 9.20 -1.80 -10.96
C PRO A 136 8.76 -0.69 -11.91
N THR A 137 8.35 0.45 -11.35
CA THR A 137 7.89 1.62 -12.09
C THR A 137 8.25 2.92 -11.34
N ILE A 138 7.72 4.05 -11.79
CA ILE A 138 7.84 5.36 -11.14
C ILE A 138 6.44 5.84 -10.78
N CYS A 139 6.18 6.08 -9.50
CA CYS A 139 4.90 6.63 -9.07
C CYS A 139 4.73 8.08 -9.58
N PRO A 140 3.49 8.59 -9.69
CA PRO A 140 3.23 9.96 -10.14
C PRO A 140 4.04 11.02 -9.38
N THR A 141 4.10 10.92 -8.05
CA THR A 141 4.88 11.80 -7.17
C THR A 141 6.35 11.86 -7.56
N CYS A 142 7.00 10.70 -7.77
CA CYS A 142 8.39 10.67 -8.21
C CYS A 142 8.59 11.11 -9.66
N LYS A 143 7.57 10.96 -10.53
CA LYS A 143 7.62 11.53 -11.88
C LYS A 143 7.62 13.05 -11.81
N ASP A 144 6.76 13.64 -10.98
CA ASP A 144 6.68 15.10 -10.80
C ASP A 144 8.01 15.65 -10.28
N VAL A 145 8.55 15.05 -9.21
CA VAL A 145 9.87 15.42 -8.65
C VAL A 145 10.96 15.39 -9.72
N ARG A 146 11.04 14.30 -10.48
CA ARG A 146 12.08 14.14 -11.51
C ARG A 146 11.86 15.02 -12.72
N GLY A 147 10.62 15.42 -12.98
CA GLY A 147 10.28 16.41 -14.00
C GLY A 147 10.55 17.85 -13.56
N GLY A 148 10.98 18.08 -12.31
CA GLY A 148 11.12 19.42 -11.73
C GLY A 148 9.77 20.11 -11.48
N GLU A 149 8.67 19.36 -11.50
CA GLU A 149 7.35 19.90 -11.24
C GLU A 149 7.09 19.99 -9.73
N TYR A 150 6.65 21.17 -9.28
CA TYR A 150 6.28 21.41 -7.89
C TYR A 150 5.04 22.30 -7.80
N ASN A 151 4.22 22.04 -6.79
CA ASN A 151 2.94 22.72 -6.57
C ASN A 151 3.03 23.80 -5.49
N VAL A 152 4.09 23.77 -4.65
CA VAL A 152 4.29 24.71 -3.55
C VAL A 152 5.72 25.22 -3.55
N LEU A 153 5.90 26.54 -3.57
CA LEU A 153 7.16 27.22 -3.33
C LEU A 153 7.15 27.77 -1.91
N LEU A 154 8.00 27.23 -1.02
CA LEU A 154 8.14 27.72 0.34
C LEU A 154 9.42 28.55 0.47
N GLN A 155 9.28 29.87 0.56
CA GLN A 155 10.40 30.81 0.60
C GLN A 155 10.69 31.24 2.02
N VAL A 156 11.70 30.64 2.66
CA VAL A 156 12.12 30.97 4.02
C VAL A 156 13.20 32.05 3.96
N ARG A 157 13.00 33.17 4.67
CA ARG A 157 13.93 34.30 4.75
C ARG A 157 14.14 34.74 6.19
N GLY A 158 15.33 35.26 6.50
CA GLY A 158 15.68 35.76 7.84
C GLY A 158 16.38 34.73 8.74
N ILE A 159 16.81 33.60 8.16
CA ILE A 159 17.60 32.55 8.82
C ILE A 159 18.65 32.04 7.82
N LYS A 160 19.87 31.77 8.28
CA LYS A 160 20.94 31.26 7.40
C LYS A 160 20.68 29.79 7.03
N PRO A 161 21.03 29.33 5.81
CA PRO A 161 20.81 27.93 5.40
C PRO A 161 21.37 26.90 6.39
N ALA A 162 22.61 27.08 6.85
CA ALA A 162 23.23 26.17 7.83
C ALA A 162 22.48 26.10 9.18
N GLU A 163 21.89 27.20 9.64
CA GLU A 163 21.09 27.24 10.87
C GLU A 163 19.74 26.54 10.66
N LEU A 164 19.12 26.75 9.50
CA LEU A 164 17.86 26.11 9.12
C LEU A 164 18.03 24.60 8.91
N ALA A 165 19.12 24.16 8.29
CA ALA A 165 19.44 22.75 8.10
C ALA A 165 19.57 22.01 9.44
N ARG A 166 20.28 22.60 10.42
CA ARG A 166 20.40 22.03 11.77
C ARG A 166 19.06 21.95 12.50
N LEU A 167 18.17 22.92 12.26
CA LEU A 167 16.84 22.93 12.86
C LEU A 167 15.93 21.85 12.26
N LEU A 168 15.94 21.72 10.93
CA LEU A 168 15.04 20.84 10.20
C LEU A 168 15.54 19.40 10.06
N GLY A 169 16.85 19.16 10.22
CA GLY A 169 17.46 17.83 10.09
C GLY A 169 16.67 16.72 10.79
N PRO A 170 16.40 16.82 12.11
CA PRO A 170 15.63 15.80 12.82
C PRO A 170 14.21 15.58 12.27
N LEU A 171 13.55 16.62 11.77
CA LEU A 171 12.23 16.52 11.17
C LEU A 171 12.29 15.82 9.81
N LEU A 172 13.31 16.13 9.00
CA LEU A 172 13.51 15.50 7.70
C LEU A 172 13.86 14.03 7.89
N ASP A 173 14.77 13.70 8.80
CA ASP A 173 15.21 12.32 9.07
C ASP A 173 14.06 11.43 9.57
N SER A 174 13.11 12.00 10.31
CA SER A 174 11.97 11.26 10.87
C SER A 174 10.71 11.26 9.97
N SER A 175 10.73 11.95 8.83
CA SER A 175 9.54 12.09 7.98
C SER A 175 9.82 11.87 6.50
N GLU A 176 9.74 10.61 6.07
CA GLU A 176 9.79 10.23 4.65
C GLU A 176 8.79 11.02 3.80
N GLN A 177 7.62 11.33 4.34
CA GLN A 177 6.63 12.14 3.64
C GLN A 177 7.18 13.51 3.24
N ILE A 178 7.91 14.19 4.14
CA ILE A 178 8.49 15.50 3.84
C ILE A 178 9.64 15.34 2.86
N GLN A 179 10.52 14.35 3.06
CA GLN A 179 11.63 14.08 2.14
C GLN A 179 11.13 13.83 0.71
N ASN A 180 10.12 12.97 0.56
CA ASN A 180 9.51 12.64 -0.73
C ASN A 180 8.74 13.82 -1.37
N SER A 181 8.40 14.84 -0.58
CA SER A 181 7.75 16.06 -1.09
C SER A 181 8.75 17.09 -1.61
N ILE A 182 10.00 17.05 -1.15
CA ILE A 182 11.04 17.99 -1.57
C ILE A 182 11.53 17.62 -2.97
N VAL A 183 11.23 18.50 -3.92
CA VAL A 183 11.71 18.43 -5.31
C VAL A 183 13.12 18.99 -5.39
N ASP A 184 13.35 20.15 -4.78
CA ASP A 184 14.63 20.84 -4.75
C ASP A 184 14.72 21.82 -3.57
N ILE A 185 15.94 22.20 -3.21
CA ILE A 185 16.28 23.17 -2.18
C ILE A 185 17.26 24.18 -2.77
N VAL A 186 16.83 25.44 -2.92
CA VAL A 186 17.68 26.52 -3.44
C VAL A 186 18.12 27.43 -2.30
N GLU A 187 19.42 27.51 -2.06
CA GLU A 187 19.98 28.32 -0.99
C GLU A 187 20.33 29.74 -1.43
N TYR A 188 20.10 30.70 -0.53
CA TYR A 188 20.49 32.09 -0.67
C TYR A 188 21.20 32.57 0.60
N ASN A 189 21.93 33.68 0.51
CA ASN A 189 22.67 34.24 1.65
C ASN A 189 21.80 34.48 2.91
N ASN A 190 20.51 34.78 2.74
CA ASN A 190 19.59 35.12 3.82
C ASN A 190 18.39 34.16 3.96
N GLY A 191 18.44 32.99 3.33
CA GLY A 191 17.30 32.07 3.35
C GLY A 191 17.38 30.91 2.38
N VAL A 192 16.29 30.17 2.26
CA VAL A 192 16.18 28.95 1.46
C VAL A 192 14.81 28.89 0.81
N ASP A 193 14.74 28.44 -0.45
CA ASP A 193 13.50 28.08 -1.13
C ASP A 193 13.37 26.55 -1.18
N PHE A 194 12.26 26.03 -0.66
CA PHE A 194 11.90 24.62 -0.82
C PHE A 194 10.86 24.50 -1.93
N LEU A 195 11.17 23.71 -2.95
CA LEU A 195 10.24 23.32 -4.00
C LEU A 195 9.54 22.04 -3.54
N LEU A 196 8.24 22.12 -3.30
CA LEU A 196 7.46 21.07 -2.62
C LEU A 196 6.27 20.61 -3.48
N LEU A 197 5.93 19.33 -3.36
CA LEU A 197 4.78 18.74 -4.05
C LEU A 197 3.45 19.07 -3.36
N ASP A 198 3.46 19.26 -2.04
CA ASP A 198 2.24 19.41 -1.24
C ASP A 198 2.34 20.49 -0.16
N ARG A 199 1.18 21.06 0.19
CA ARG A 199 1.07 22.12 1.21
C ARG A 199 1.25 21.60 2.65
N GLY A 200 1.00 20.32 2.89
CA GLY A 200 1.12 19.71 4.22
C GLY A 200 2.57 19.66 4.68
N SER A 201 3.49 19.26 3.80
CA SER A 201 4.94 19.30 4.04
C SER A 201 5.41 20.72 4.33
N ALA A 202 4.95 21.71 3.56
CA ALA A 202 5.27 23.12 3.82
C ALA A 202 4.77 23.57 5.20
N ALA A 203 3.55 23.20 5.58
CA ALA A 203 2.98 23.53 6.88
C ALA A 203 3.77 22.90 8.06
N LYS A 204 4.23 21.66 7.91
CA LYS A 204 5.08 20.98 8.91
C LYS A 204 6.42 21.70 9.07
N ILE A 205 7.09 22.07 7.98
CA ILE A 205 8.34 22.85 8.02
C ILE A 205 8.12 24.19 8.75
N ILE A 206 7.07 24.95 8.37
CA ILE A 206 6.73 26.23 9.02
C ILE A 206 6.47 26.03 10.52
N LYS A 207 5.75 24.96 10.89
CA LYS A 207 5.46 24.64 12.29
C LYS A 207 6.73 24.37 13.08
N GLU A 208 7.70 23.69 12.49
CA GLU A 208 8.99 23.42 13.14
C GLU A 208 9.79 24.70 13.36
N ILE A 209 9.83 25.60 12.36
CA ILE A 209 10.49 26.90 12.47
C ILE A 209 9.83 27.75 13.57
N LYS A 210 8.50 27.74 13.66
CA LYS A 210 7.73 28.46 14.69
C LYS A 210 8.06 28.04 16.12
N LYS A 211 8.65 26.86 16.36
CA LYS A 211 9.03 26.43 17.71
C LYS A 211 10.15 27.28 18.31
N LYS A 212 11.04 27.84 17.47
CA LYS A 212 12.22 28.60 17.93
C LYS A 212 12.21 30.07 17.51
N TYR A 213 11.42 30.43 16.50
CA TYR A 213 11.44 31.76 15.91
C TYR A 213 10.05 32.36 15.81
N ILE A 214 10.00 33.69 15.77
CA ILE A 214 8.80 34.43 15.40
C ILE A 214 8.69 34.38 13.88
N VAL A 215 7.57 33.85 13.37
CA VAL A 215 7.38 33.62 11.94
C VAL A 215 6.16 34.38 11.42
N VAL A 216 6.37 35.17 10.36
CA VAL A 216 5.29 35.81 9.59
C VAL A 216 5.18 35.13 8.23
N THR A 217 3.98 34.68 7.87
CA THR A 217 3.72 33.96 6.62
C THR A 217 2.77 34.74 5.71
N ARG A 218 3.06 34.79 4.41
CA ARG A 218 2.15 35.30 3.37
C ARG A 218 2.01 34.26 2.27
N THR A 219 0.78 33.91 1.93
CA THR A 219 0.48 32.94 0.87
C THR A 219 -0.10 33.64 -0.35
N THR A 220 0.36 33.26 -1.53
CA THR A 220 -0.11 33.75 -2.84
C THR A 220 -0.21 32.58 -3.82
N GLY A 221 -0.80 32.82 -4.99
CA GLY A 221 -0.87 31.86 -6.08
C GLY A 221 -0.18 32.41 -7.33
N GLU A 222 0.49 31.54 -8.06
CA GLU A 222 1.12 31.82 -9.35
C GLU A 222 0.49 30.92 -10.43
N ASP A 223 0.09 31.50 -11.55
CA ASP A 223 -0.41 30.74 -12.70
C ASP A 223 0.79 30.15 -13.46
N VAL A 224 0.85 28.82 -13.57
CA VAL A 224 2.03 28.11 -14.13
C VAL A 224 1.74 27.36 -15.43
N GLY A 225 0.48 27.35 -15.88
CA GLY A 225 0.07 26.71 -17.13
C GLY A 225 -1.36 26.20 -17.07
N ILE A 226 -1.70 25.31 -18.01
CA ILE A 226 -3.04 24.72 -18.13
C ILE A 226 -2.90 23.19 -18.01
N THR A 227 -3.80 22.55 -17.26
CA THR A 227 -3.83 21.10 -17.11
C THR A 227 -4.29 20.43 -18.40
N SER A 228 -4.06 19.12 -18.54
CA SER A 228 -4.60 18.34 -19.68
C SER A 228 -6.13 18.38 -19.80
N THR A 229 -6.83 18.74 -18.72
CA THR A 229 -8.28 18.94 -18.65
C THR A 229 -8.73 20.37 -18.96
N GLY A 230 -7.81 21.27 -19.31
CA GLY A 230 -8.12 22.65 -19.69
C GLY A 230 -8.26 23.64 -18.51
N HIS A 231 -8.00 23.22 -17.27
CA HIS A 231 -8.07 24.11 -16.11
C HIS A 231 -6.73 24.82 -15.86
N MET A 232 -6.78 26.07 -15.41
CA MET A 232 -5.58 26.81 -15.02
C MET A 232 -4.88 26.11 -13.85
N ARG A 233 -3.63 25.70 -14.06
CA ARG A 233 -2.77 25.14 -13.01
C ARG A 233 -2.16 26.29 -12.23
N ARG A 234 -2.44 26.30 -10.93
CA ARG A 234 -1.87 27.28 -9.98
C ARG A 234 -0.88 26.63 -9.03
N ARG A 235 0.28 27.25 -8.89
CA ARG A 235 1.26 26.97 -7.84
C ARG A 235 0.99 27.85 -6.64
N THR A 236 1.20 27.31 -5.44
CA THR A 236 1.10 28.06 -4.18
C THR A 236 2.46 28.60 -3.81
N VAL A 237 2.59 29.89 -3.56
CA VAL A 237 3.83 30.51 -3.06
C VAL A 237 3.61 30.95 -1.63
N ILE A 238 4.41 30.44 -0.70
CA ILE A 238 4.36 30.75 0.73
C ILE A 238 5.66 31.46 1.12
N ALA A 239 5.58 32.77 1.33
CA ALA A 239 6.69 33.57 1.82
C ALA A 239 6.72 33.55 3.36
N VAL A 240 7.83 33.12 3.93
CA VAL A 240 8.05 32.94 5.37
C VAL A 240 9.17 33.87 5.81
N ARG A 241 8.85 34.84 6.66
CA ARG A 241 9.82 35.74 7.28
C ARG A 241 10.06 35.33 8.72
N VAL A 242 11.30 34.98 9.02
CA VAL A 242 11.77 34.52 10.33
C VAL A 242 12.44 35.67 11.07
N ARG A 243 12.12 35.84 12.34
CA ARG A 243 12.74 36.80 13.26
C ARG A 243 13.16 36.08 14.53
N ARG A 244 14.32 36.45 15.07
CA ARG A 244 14.72 35.97 16.40
C ARG A 244 13.78 36.54 17.47
N PRO A 245 13.38 35.74 18.47
CA PRO A 245 12.71 36.27 19.65
C PRO A 245 13.55 37.39 20.26
N ARG A 246 12.92 38.44 20.76
CA ARG A 246 13.62 39.40 21.63
C ARG A 246 13.92 38.64 22.93
N LEU A 247 15.19 38.60 23.32
CA LEU A 247 15.63 38.11 24.63
C LEU A 247 15.00 38.96 25.74
#